data_AF-A0A5K1JWP5-F1
#
_entry.id   AF-A0A5K1JWP5-F1
#
_cell.length_a   1.000
_cell.length_b   1.000
_cell.length_c   1.000
_cell.angle_alpha   90.00
_cell.angle_beta   90.00
_cell.angle_gamma   90.00
#
_symmetry.space_group_name_H-M   'P 1'
#
loop_
_entity.id
_entity.type
_entity.pdbx_description
1 polymer ?
#
loop_
_entity_poly.entity_id
_entity_poly.type
_entity_poly.pdbx_seq_one_letter_code
_entity_poly.pdbx_strand_id
1 'polypeptide(L)'
;MLPRLAPRSSVRSLARAYATQLKGRPEVLAKRPDDVVITFAKRTALGRAKKGQLKDIPVDELLHALFKATFEKIKLNPALLEDICV
;
A
#
# COMPACT_ATOMS: atom_id res chain seq x y z
N MET A 1 -21.56 51.93 -23.71
CA MET A 1 -21.15 50.60 -24.20
C MET A 1 -19.83 50.21 -23.53
N LEU A 2 -19.88 49.28 -22.57
CA LEU A 2 -18.70 48.61 -22.00
C LEU A 2 -19.12 47.14 -21.76
N PRO A 3 -18.41 46.14 -22.29
CA PRO A 3 -18.83 44.75 -22.17
C PRO A 3 -18.55 44.25 -20.74
N ARG A 4 -19.54 43.60 -20.13
CA ARG A 4 -19.35 42.84 -18.89
C ARG A 4 -18.37 41.70 -19.18
N LEU A 5 -17.16 41.78 -18.62
CA LEU A 5 -16.20 40.68 -18.61
C LEU A 5 -16.79 39.55 -17.77
N ALA A 6 -17.16 38.45 -18.43
CA ALA A 6 -17.53 37.21 -17.75
C ALA A 6 -16.33 36.66 -16.97
N PRO A 7 -16.51 36.14 -15.74
CA PRO A 7 -15.42 35.51 -15.02
C PRO A 7 -14.95 34.29 -15.82
N ARG A 8 -13.70 34.35 -16.26
CA ARG A 8 -12.99 33.28 -16.95
C ARG A 8 -13.10 31.99 -16.14
N SER A 9 -13.44 30.92 -16.85
CA SER A 9 -13.41 29.52 -16.45
C SER A 9 -12.60 29.27 -15.17
N SER A 10 -13.30 28.89 -14.11
CA SER A 10 -12.66 28.18 -13.00
C SER A 10 -11.95 26.98 -13.61
N VAL A 11 -10.62 27.08 -13.68
CA VAL A 11 -9.77 25.91 -13.92
C VAL A 11 -10.13 25.00 -12.77
N ARG A 12 -10.98 23.99 -13.02
CA ARG A 12 -11.18 22.89 -12.09
C ARG A 12 -9.78 22.34 -11.89
N SER A 13 -9.19 22.71 -10.76
CA SER A 13 -8.06 22.01 -10.17
C SER A 13 -8.40 20.54 -10.35
N LEU A 14 -7.66 19.86 -11.23
CA LEU A 14 -7.65 18.41 -11.29
C LEU A 14 -7.04 18.01 -9.96
N ALA A 15 -7.90 17.98 -8.93
CA ALA A 15 -7.56 17.52 -7.62
C ALA A 15 -6.99 16.12 -7.84
N ARG A 16 -5.69 16.02 -7.57
CA ARG A 16 -4.95 14.78 -7.64
C ARG A 16 -5.75 13.78 -6.82
N ALA A 17 -6.36 12.77 -7.45
CA ALA A 17 -7.30 11.85 -6.78
C ALA A 17 -6.68 11.13 -5.56
N TYR A 18 -5.35 11.14 -5.50
CA TYR A 18 -4.50 10.58 -4.44
C TYR A 18 -3.75 11.62 -3.59
N ALA A 19 -4.09 12.91 -3.67
CA ALA A 19 -3.59 13.86 -2.67
C ALA A 19 -4.45 13.76 -1.41
N THR A 20 -3.81 13.53 -0.26
CA THR A 20 -4.44 13.59 1.05
C THR A 20 -5.16 14.92 1.18
N GLN A 21 -6.50 14.88 1.18
CA GLN A 21 -7.27 16.04 1.62
C GLN A 21 -6.79 16.37 3.04
N LEU A 22 -6.45 17.63 3.30
CA LEU A 22 -5.94 18.08 4.60
C LEU A 22 -7.04 17.95 5.67
N LYS A 23 -7.26 16.72 6.12
CA LYS A 23 -8.14 16.36 7.22
C LYS A 23 -7.38 16.54 8.52
N GLY A 24 -8.03 17.08 9.55
CA GLY A 24 -7.40 17.26 10.85
C GLY A 24 -6.97 15.92 11.46
N ARG A 25 -5.96 15.92 12.33
CA ARG A 25 -5.48 14.75 13.08
C ARG A 25 -6.58 13.86 13.68
N PRO A 26 -7.67 14.38 14.30
CA PRO A 26 -8.72 13.52 14.85
C PRO A 26 -9.52 12.75 13.79
N GLU A 27 -9.67 13.31 12.59
CA GLU A 27 -10.43 12.67 11.51
C GLU A 27 -9.63 11.53 10.85
N VAL A 28 -8.30 11.68 10.77
CA VAL A 28 -7.40 10.63 10.24
C VAL A 28 -7.31 9.41 11.16
N LEU A 29 -7.50 9.61 12.47
CA LEU A 29 -7.42 8.55 13.48
C LEU A 29 -8.77 7.87 13.74
N ALA A 30 -9.86 8.37 13.18
CA ALA A 30 -11.19 7.78 13.31
C ALA A 30 -11.21 6.42 12.60
N LYS A 31 -11.51 5.35 13.34
CA LYS A 31 -11.61 3.99 12.78
C LYS A 31 -12.97 3.79 12.14
N ARG A 32 -12.99 3.46 10.85
CA ARG A 32 -14.21 3.16 10.09
C ARG A 32 -14.26 1.69 9.70
N PRO A 33 -15.46 1.10 9.55
CA PRO A 33 -15.60 -0.29 9.09
C PRO A 33 -15.08 -0.50 7.66
N ASP A 34 -15.02 0.56 6.86
CA ASP A 34 -14.57 0.52 5.45
C ASP A 34 -13.05 0.68 5.30
N ASP A 35 -12.30 0.81 6.41
CA ASP A 35 -10.86 1.06 6.35
C ASP A 35 -10.09 -0.21 5.96
N VAL A 36 -9.15 -0.08 5.03
CA VAL A 36 -8.22 -1.15 4.67
C VAL A 36 -7.16 -1.30 5.76
N VAL A 37 -7.16 -2.45 6.42
CA VAL A 37 -6.26 -2.73 7.55
C VAL A 37 -5.13 -3.68 7.16
N ILE A 38 -3.95 -3.47 7.74
CA ILE A 38 -2.82 -4.40 7.62
C ILE A 38 -3.00 -5.49 8.69
N THR A 39 -3.30 -6.71 8.27
CA THR A 39 -3.54 -7.86 9.18
C THR A 39 -2.25 -8.53 9.63
N PHE A 40 -1.26 -8.61 8.73
CA PHE A 40 0.03 -9.22 9.01
C PHE A 40 1.13 -8.54 8.19
N ALA A 41 2.27 -8.28 8.83
CA ALA A 41 3.45 -7.73 8.18
C ALA A 41 4.69 -8.47 8.68
N LYS A 42 5.40 -9.14 7.77
CA LYS A 42 6.66 -9.82 8.05
C LYS A 42 7.59 -9.68 6.86
N ARG A 43 8.89 -9.68 7.14
CA ARG A 43 9.95 -9.62 6.14
C ARG A 43 10.95 -10.75 6.37
N THR A 44 11.74 -11.04 5.33
CA THR A 44 12.92 -11.90 5.44
C THR A 44 14.06 -11.17 6.17
N ALA A 45 15.06 -11.94 6.60
CA ALA A 45 16.30 -11.38 7.12
C ALA A 45 17.02 -10.59 6.01
N LEU A 46 17.55 -9.42 6.34
CA LEU A 46 18.27 -8.59 5.38
C LEU A 46 19.74 -9.02 5.34
N GLY A 47 20.13 -9.63 4.22
CA GLY A 47 21.52 -9.95 3.92
C GLY A 47 22.20 -8.83 3.13
N ARG A 48 23.53 -8.72 3.23
CA ARG A 48 24.31 -7.87 2.32
C ARG A 48 24.31 -8.47 0.93
N ALA A 49 24.08 -7.66 -0.09
CA ALA A 49 24.18 -8.10 -1.49
C ALA A 49 25.57 -8.71 -1.76
N LYS A 50 25.61 -9.85 -2.48
CA LYS A 50 26.81 -10.59 -2.89
C LYS A 50 27.73 -11.13 -1.77
N LYS A 51 27.51 -10.78 -0.49
CA LYS A 51 28.37 -11.18 0.64
C LYS A 51 27.61 -11.82 1.80
N GLY A 52 26.30 -11.65 1.85
CA GLY A 52 25.45 -12.20 2.91
C GLY A 52 25.12 -13.69 2.75
N GLN A 53 24.45 -14.26 3.74
CA GLN A 53 24.05 -15.67 3.75
C GLN A 53 23.02 -16.00 2.65
N LEU A 54 22.23 -15.02 2.22
CA LEU A 54 21.21 -15.17 1.18
C LEU A 54 21.73 -14.77 -0.22
N LYS A 55 23.06 -14.65 -0.40
CA LYS A 55 23.66 -14.13 -1.65
C LYS A 55 23.47 -15.05 -2.86
N ASP A 56 23.38 -16.36 -2.62
CA ASP A 56 23.30 -17.38 -3.66
C ASP A 56 21.86 -17.90 -3.84
N ILE A 57 20.89 -17.36 -3.09
CA ILE A 57 19.50 -17.79 -3.11
C ILE A 57 18.71 -16.96 -4.13
N PRO A 58 18.01 -17.59 -5.10
CA PRO A 58 17.18 -16.87 -6.06
C PRO A 58 15.97 -16.22 -5.37
N VAL A 59 15.41 -15.20 -6.01
CA VAL A 59 14.29 -14.42 -5.45
C VAL A 59 13.05 -15.30 -5.23
N ASP A 60 12.80 -16.26 -6.11
CA ASP A 60 11.65 -17.16 -6.05
C ASP A 60 11.67 -18.05 -4.80
N GLU A 61 12.85 -18.55 -4.42
CA GLU A 61 13.01 -19.36 -3.20
C GLU A 61 12.83 -18.52 -1.94
N LEU A 62 13.30 -17.27 -1.95
CA LEU A 62 13.08 -16.33 -0.84
C LEU A 62 11.59 -16.01 -0.66
N LEU A 63 10.87 -15.79 -1.77
CA LEU A 63 9.42 -15.55 -1.76
C LEU A 63 8.66 -16.78 -1.28
N HIS A 64 9.01 -17.98 -1.79
CA HIS A 64 8.38 -19.23 -1.37
C HIS A 64 8.55 -19.47 0.14
N ALA A 65 9.77 -19.31 0.66
CA ALA A 65 10.05 -19.46 2.09
C ALA A 65 9.29 -18.43 2.94
N LEU A 66 9.19 -17.19 2.46
CA LEU A 66 8.43 -16.13 3.13
C LEU A 66 6.93 -16.47 3.19
N PHE A 67 6.32 -16.88 2.08
CA PHE A 67 4.90 -17.23 2.05
C PHE A 67 4.60 -18.44 2.91
N LYS A 68 5.41 -19.49 2.85
CA LYS A 68 5.27 -20.67 3.71
C LYS A 68 5.30 -20.29 5.20
N ALA A 69 6.32 -19.55 5.62
CA ALA A 69 6.45 -19.09 7.01
C ALA A 69 5.42 -18.01 7.42
N THR A 70 4.68 -17.47 6.46
CA THR A 70 3.57 -16.54 6.68
C THR A 70 2.29 -17.31 6.95
N PHE A 71 1.94 -18.29 6.11
CA PHE A 71 0.76 -19.13 6.32
C PHE A 71 0.83 -19.95 7.62
N GLU A 72 2.03 -20.42 8.00
CA GLU A 72 2.25 -21.08 9.29
C GLU A 72 1.89 -20.19 10.49
N LYS A 73 2.07 -18.86 10.37
CA LYS A 73 1.80 -17.90 11.45
C LYS A 73 0.38 -17.37 11.47
N ILE A 74 -0.16 -16.99 10.31
CA ILE A 74 -1.48 -16.35 10.23
C ILE A 74 -2.60 -17.38 10.44
N LYS A 75 -2.36 -18.67 10.14
CA LYS A 75 -3.40 -19.73 10.18
C LYS A 75 -4.66 -19.33 9.39
N LEU A 76 -4.49 -18.57 8.30
CA LEU A 76 -5.55 -18.14 7.40
C LEU A 76 -5.79 -19.21 6.33
N ASN A 77 -7.04 -19.40 5.93
CA ASN A 77 -7.36 -20.22 4.76
C ASN A 77 -6.86 -19.53 3.48
N PRO A 78 -5.97 -20.15 2.69
CA PRO A 78 -5.47 -19.55 1.44
C PRO A 78 -6.57 -19.23 0.41
N ALA A 79 -7.72 -19.91 0.47
CA ALA A 79 -8.84 -19.67 -0.45
C ALA A 79 -9.53 -18.30 -0.27
N LEU A 80 -9.24 -17.57 0.83
CA LEU A 80 -9.79 -16.24 1.08
C LEU A 80 -8.95 -15.12 0.44
N LEU A 81 -7.80 -15.44 -0.15
CA LEU A 81 -6.97 -14.44 -0.83
C LEU A 81 -7.48 -14.21 -2.25
N GLU A 82 -7.89 -12.98 -2.52
CA GLU A 82 -8.41 -12.58 -3.83
C GLU A 82 -7.31 -12.14 -4.80
N ASP A 83 -6.24 -11.49 -4.30
CA ASP A 83 -5.14 -10.97 -5.11
C ASP A 83 -3.79 -11.04 -4.38
N ILE A 84 -2.71 -11.20 -5.15
CA ILE A 84 -1.32 -11.21 -4.68
C ILE A 84 -0.48 -10.30 -5.60
N CYS A 85 -0.02 -9.19 -5.05
CA CYS A 85 0.88 -8.25 -5.73
C CYS A 85 2.30 -8.35 -5.14
N VAL A 86 3.32 -8.53 -6.00
CA VAL A 86 4.73 -8.73 -5.64
C VAL A 86 5.62 -7.75 -6.37
#